data_AF-A0A0Q7ELJ2-F1
#
_entry.id   AF-A0A0Q7ELJ2-F1
#
_cell.length_a   1.000
_cell.length_b   1.000
_cell.length_c   1.000
_cell.angle_alpha   90.00
_cell.angle_beta   90.00
_cell.angle_gamma   90.00
#
_symmetry.space_group_name_H-M   'P 1'
#
loop_
_entity.id
_entity.type
_entity.pdbx_description
1 polymer ?
#
loop_
_entity_poly.entity_id
_entity_poly.type
_entity_poly.pdbx_seq_one_letter_code
_entity_poly.pdbx_strand_id
1 'polypeptide(L)'
;MRRLLFALTLLLTPAVQAAEPQIDEVRAAWDACSKLLESAPNDWTGWRRNFDGGYADHFEFHDGGDAAPSVLVQTWLIDAIATQTDTSCYRPDGSLAFIYSEMVSPNVAEGATGPALTREGRLYFAPDGHLLRLLKRITEAGKEVAAIDNAQYQLARGCGLTAPHATVDDVRSHLIAELGDIEGTRGKYVQEPLDWCGMEVE
;
A
#
# COMPACT_ATOMS: atom_id res chain seq x y z
N MET A 1 -66.74 -29.77 3.49
CA MET A 1 -65.72 -28.97 2.80
C MET A 1 -65.11 -27.99 3.79
N ARG A 2 -63.86 -28.19 4.24
CA ARG A 2 -63.19 -27.27 5.18
C ARG A 2 -61.76 -27.05 4.66
N ARG A 3 -61.52 -25.86 4.07
CA ARG A 3 -60.23 -25.44 3.53
C ARG A 3 -59.34 -24.98 4.69
N LEU A 4 -58.17 -25.60 4.84
CA LEU A 4 -57.09 -25.14 5.71
C LEU A 4 -56.10 -24.33 4.86
N LEU A 5 -56.04 -23.03 5.11
CA LEU A 5 -55.02 -22.11 4.62
C LEU A 5 -53.79 -22.25 5.52
N PHE A 6 -52.70 -22.81 5.00
CA PHE A 6 -51.38 -22.70 5.62
C PHE A 6 -50.79 -21.35 5.21
N ALA A 7 -50.69 -20.42 6.16
CA ALA A 7 -49.92 -19.20 6.02
C ALA A 7 -48.44 -19.54 6.22
N LEU A 8 -47.66 -19.45 5.14
CA LEU A 8 -46.22 -19.61 5.14
C LEU A 8 -45.60 -18.27 5.56
N THR A 9 -45.25 -18.12 6.85
CA THR A 9 -44.42 -17.01 7.32
C THR A 9 -42.99 -17.22 6.87
N LEU A 10 -42.60 -16.56 5.76
CA LEU A 10 -41.19 -16.36 5.42
C LEU A 10 -40.55 -15.50 6.51
N LEU A 11 -39.73 -16.12 7.35
CA LEU A 11 -38.79 -15.43 8.23
C LEU A 11 -37.66 -14.88 7.35
N LEU A 12 -37.75 -13.60 7.01
CA LEU A 12 -36.64 -12.82 6.48
C LEU A 12 -35.60 -12.66 7.59
N THR A 13 -34.61 -13.55 7.62
CA THR A 13 -33.39 -13.31 8.40
C THR A 13 -32.62 -12.17 7.75
N PRO A 14 -32.28 -11.09 8.49
CA PRO A 14 -31.40 -10.06 7.96
C PRO A 14 -30.06 -10.70 7.61
N ALA A 15 -29.60 -10.52 6.38
CA ALA A 15 -28.26 -10.88 5.99
C ALA A 15 -27.29 -9.98 6.76
N VAL A 16 -26.74 -10.49 7.85
CA VAL A 16 -25.55 -9.90 8.47
C VAL A 16 -24.45 -10.11 7.44
N GLN A 17 -24.01 -9.04 6.77
CA GLN A 17 -22.76 -9.04 6.02
C GLN A 17 -21.67 -9.47 6.99
N ALA A 18 -21.21 -10.71 6.85
CA ALA A 18 -20.11 -11.23 7.63
C ALA A 18 -18.89 -10.33 7.36
N ALA A 19 -18.35 -9.71 8.40
CA ALA A 19 -17.04 -9.10 8.31
C ALA A 19 -16.05 -10.22 7.90
N GLU A 20 -15.30 -9.99 6.82
CA GLU A 20 -14.33 -10.96 6.32
C GLU A 20 -13.18 -11.04 7.33
N PRO A 21 -12.96 -12.17 8.02
CA PRO A 21 -11.98 -12.27 9.11
C PRO A 21 -10.55 -11.93 8.66
N GLN A 22 -10.26 -12.11 7.37
CA GLN A 22 -8.98 -11.76 6.75
C GLN A 22 -8.71 -10.25 6.75
N ILE A 23 -9.75 -9.41 6.58
CA ILE A 23 -9.60 -7.96 6.61
C ILE A 23 -9.31 -7.45 8.03
N ASP A 24 -9.89 -8.09 9.04
CA ASP A 24 -9.60 -7.74 10.44
C ASP A 24 -8.17 -8.14 10.83
N GLU A 25 -7.66 -9.25 10.32
CA GLU A 25 -6.26 -9.64 10.46
C GLU A 25 -5.32 -8.60 9.83
N VAL A 26 -5.61 -8.14 8.62
CA VAL A 26 -4.80 -7.11 7.94
C VAL A 26 -4.83 -5.78 8.72
N ARG A 27 -5.98 -5.39 9.27
CA ARG A 27 -6.08 -4.21 10.14
C ARG A 27 -5.24 -4.34 11.41
N ALA A 28 -5.27 -5.52 12.04
CA ALA A 28 -4.43 -5.78 13.21
C ALA A 28 -2.93 -5.73 12.87
N ALA A 29 -2.51 -6.22 11.70
CA ALA A 29 -1.15 -6.08 11.21
C ALA A 29 -0.79 -4.60 11.02
N TRP A 30 -1.67 -3.81 10.37
CA TRP A 30 -1.47 -2.38 10.19
C TRP A 30 -1.32 -1.62 11.52
N ASP A 31 -2.16 -1.92 12.51
CA ASP A 31 -2.06 -1.30 13.84
C ASP A 31 -0.71 -1.63 14.52
N ALA A 32 -0.20 -2.86 14.33
CA ALA A 32 1.07 -3.27 14.90
C ALA A 32 2.26 -2.58 14.20
N CYS A 33 2.22 -2.48 12.87
CA CYS A 33 3.19 -1.74 12.06
C CYS A 33 3.20 -0.24 12.38
N SER A 34 2.02 0.36 12.56
CA SER A 34 1.91 1.78 12.93
C SER A 34 2.56 2.05 14.28
N LYS A 35 2.34 1.16 15.27
CA LYS A 35 3.01 1.24 16.58
C LYS A 35 4.53 1.10 16.48
N LEU A 36 5.03 0.22 15.61
CA LEU A 36 6.47 0.09 15.38
C LEU A 36 7.06 1.44 14.93
N LEU A 37 6.49 2.05 13.89
CA LEU A 37 6.92 3.35 13.37
C LEU A 37 6.85 4.47 14.42
N GLU A 38 5.81 4.49 15.25
CA GLU A 38 5.67 5.46 16.34
C GLU A 38 6.73 5.28 17.44
N SER A 39 7.05 4.03 17.79
CA SER A 39 7.96 3.71 18.89
C SER A 39 9.43 3.86 18.55
N ALA A 40 9.80 3.63 17.29
CA ALA A 40 11.19 3.60 16.83
C ALA A 40 11.35 4.27 15.43
N PRO A 41 10.99 5.55 15.28
CA PRO A 41 10.92 6.22 13.97
C PRO A 41 12.28 6.36 13.27
N ASN A 42 13.39 6.21 14.00
CA ASN A 42 14.75 6.32 13.44
C ASN A 42 15.50 4.99 13.43
N ASP A 43 14.86 3.90 13.84
CA ASP A 43 15.48 2.56 13.84
C ASP A 43 15.14 1.85 12.53
N TRP A 44 15.89 2.18 11.48
CA TRP A 44 15.72 1.62 10.15
C TRP A 44 17.07 1.37 9.47
N THR A 45 17.05 0.45 8.51
CA THR A 45 18.17 0.18 7.60
C THR A 45 17.74 0.49 6.17
N GLY A 46 18.61 1.15 5.40
CA GLY A 46 18.32 1.48 4.00
C GLY A 46 19.10 2.70 3.51
N TRP A 47 18.48 3.51 2.66
CA TRP A 47 19.16 4.64 2.02
C TRP A 47 18.25 5.84 1.80
N ARG A 48 18.90 7.00 1.59
CA ARG A 48 18.30 8.20 1.02
C ARG A 48 19.23 8.74 -0.06
N ARG A 49 18.81 8.71 -1.32
CA ARG A 49 19.62 9.19 -2.45
C ARG A 49 18.90 10.33 -3.14
N ASN A 50 19.64 11.40 -3.41
CA ASN A 50 19.16 12.52 -4.22
C ASN A 50 19.82 12.44 -5.60
N PHE A 51 19.03 12.70 -6.62
CA PHE A 51 19.43 12.77 -8.01
C PHE A 51 19.18 14.18 -8.56
N ASP A 52 19.79 14.50 -9.70
CA ASP A 52 19.57 15.78 -10.37
C ASP A 52 18.09 15.96 -10.79
N GLY A 53 17.66 17.21 -10.93
CA GLY A 53 16.32 17.53 -11.42
C GLY A 53 15.19 17.30 -10.41
N GLY A 54 15.50 17.22 -9.11
CA GLY A 54 14.48 17.07 -8.06
C GLY A 54 13.94 15.65 -7.92
N TYR A 55 14.69 14.66 -8.39
CA TYR A 55 14.41 13.26 -8.17
C TYR A 55 15.15 12.76 -6.93
N ALA A 56 14.51 11.93 -6.13
CA ALA A 56 15.16 11.24 -5.01
C ALA A 56 14.44 9.92 -4.74
N ASP A 57 15.15 8.97 -4.16
CA ASP A 57 14.56 7.74 -3.64
C ASP A 57 15.06 7.44 -2.22
N HIS A 58 14.11 7.13 -1.36
CA HIS A 58 14.33 6.75 0.03
C HIS A 58 13.78 5.35 0.24
N PHE A 59 14.50 4.56 1.02
CA PHE A 59 14.15 3.20 1.38
C PHE A 59 14.46 3.04 2.86
N GLU A 60 13.44 2.81 3.66
CA GLU A 60 13.53 2.77 5.12
C GLU A 60 12.87 1.46 5.59
N PHE A 61 13.69 0.46 5.89
CA PHE A 61 13.22 -0.81 6.42
C PHE A 61 13.37 -0.85 7.94
N HIS A 62 12.24 -0.86 8.63
CA HIS A 62 12.11 -1.07 10.06
C HIS A 62 11.90 -2.57 10.31
N ASP A 63 12.98 -3.28 10.62
CA ASP A 63 12.94 -4.71 10.90
C ASP A 63 12.52 -4.94 12.36
N GLY A 64 11.32 -5.49 12.57
CA GLY A 64 10.87 -5.88 13.91
C GLY A 64 11.62 -7.09 14.48
N GLY A 65 12.35 -7.82 13.63
CA GLY A 65 13.01 -9.06 13.98
C GLY A 65 12.09 -10.29 13.92
N ASP A 66 12.56 -11.40 14.47
CA ASP A 66 11.87 -12.68 14.37
C ASP A 66 10.51 -12.66 15.07
N ALA A 67 9.48 -13.16 14.37
CA ALA A 67 8.11 -13.25 14.86
C ALA A 67 7.51 -11.91 15.31
N ALA A 68 7.98 -10.80 14.72
CA ALA A 68 7.48 -9.45 14.95
C ALA A 68 7.10 -8.79 13.62
N PRO A 69 6.14 -7.84 13.62
CA PRO A 69 5.80 -7.08 12.43
C PRO A 69 6.99 -6.23 11.98
N SER A 70 7.15 -6.09 10.66
CA SER A 70 8.17 -5.22 10.06
C SER A 70 7.49 -4.24 9.10
N VAL A 71 8.18 -3.14 8.81
CA VAL A 71 7.65 -2.09 7.92
C VAL A 71 8.71 -1.66 6.92
N LEU A 72 8.32 -1.56 5.65
CA LEU A 72 9.11 -0.91 4.62
C LEU A 72 8.41 0.38 4.20
N VAL A 73 9.10 1.51 4.34
CA VAL A 73 8.68 2.80 3.78
C VAL A 73 9.58 3.12 2.59
N GLN A 74 8.97 3.35 1.44
CA GLN A 74 9.66 3.83 0.25
C GLN A 74 9.10 5.19 -0.15
N THR A 75 9.98 6.16 -0.40
CA THR A 75 9.55 7.47 -0.87
C THR A 75 10.30 7.81 -2.15
N TRP A 76 9.57 8.27 -3.16
CA TRP A 76 10.10 8.81 -4.39
C TRP A 76 9.74 10.28 -4.51
N LEU A 77 10.74 11.14 -4.65
CA LEU A 77 10.55 12.51 -5.10
C LEU A 77 10.69 12.51 -6.62
N ILE A 78 9.75 13.17 -7.29
CA ILE A 78 9.59 13.07 -8.73
C ILE A 78 9.52 14.49 -9.28
N ASP A 79 10.56 14.86 -10.04
CA ASP A 79 10.59 16.09 -10.83
C ASP A 79 10.36 17.37 -10.00
N ALA A 80 10.66 17.33 -8.70
CA ALA A 80 10.35 18.36 -7.69
C ALA A 80 8.86 18.77 -7.56
N ILE A 81 7.93 18.10 -8.25
CA ILE A 81 6.50 18.45 -8.26
C ILE A 81 5.62 17.38 -7.62
N ALA A 82 6.14 16.18 -7.42
CA ALA A 82 5.37 15.09 -6.87
C ALA A 82 6.20 14.26 -5.87
N THR A 83 5.49 13.71 -4.90
CA THR A 83 6.04 12.74 -3.96
C THR A 83 5.13 11.53 -3.96
N GLN A 84 5.70 10.33 -4.12
CA GLN A 84 5.00 9.09 -3.82
C GLN A 84 5.63 8.45 -2.58
N THR A 85 4.80 8.00 -1.64
CA THR A 85 5.22 7.22 -0.48
C THR A 85 4.42 5.93 -0.44
N ASP A 86 5.13 4.80 -0.37
CA ASP A 86 4.54 3.50 -0.14
C ASP A 86 4.97 3.00 1.24
N THR A 87 4.00 2.62 2.06
CA THR A 87 4.22 1.97 3.37
C THR A 87 3.71 0.54 3.28
N SER A 88 4.64 -0.41 3.26
CA SER A 88 4.37 -1.85 3.25
C SER A 88 4.50 -2.41 4.67
N CYS A 89 3.46 -3.09 5.14
CA CYS A 89 3.41 -3.71 6.46
C CYS A 89 3.45 -5.23 6.32
N TYR A 90 4.38 -5.85 7.05
CA TYR A 90 4.58 -7.29 7.06
C TYR A 90 4.06 -7.89 8.36
N ARG A 91 3.44 -9.06 8.24
CA ARG A 91 3.01 -9.87 9.38
C ARG A 91 4.23 -10.38 10.16
N PRO A 92 4.02 -10.86 11.40
CA PRO A 92 5.04 -11.59 12.16
C PRO A 92 5.65 -12.81 11.45
N ASP A 93 4.93 -13.44 10.52
CA ASP A 93 5.44 -14.56 9.71
C ASP A 93 6.30 -14.10 8.51
N GLY A 94 6.45 -12.79 8.32
CA GLY A 94 7.21 -12.18 7.24
C GLY A 94 6.43 -11.95 5.95
N SER A 95 5.17 -12.39 5.84
CA SER A 95 4.34 -12.15 4.64
C SER A 95 3.80 -10.71 4.58
N LEU A 96 3.67 -10.16 3.38
CA LEU A 96 3.06 -8.85 3.16
C LEU A 96 1.57 -8.87 3.52
N ALA A 97 1.15 -7.97 4.41
CA ALA A 97 -0.26 -7.81 4.79
C ALA A 97 -0.95 -6.66 4.06
N PHE A 98 -0.22 -5.54 3.89
CA PHE A 98 -0.83 -4.29 3.49
C PHE A 98 0.18 -3.36 2.83
N ILE A 99 -0.26 -2.64 1.79
CA ILE A 99 0.45 -1.48 1.25
C ILE A 99 -0.49 -0.27 1.31
N TYR A 100 -0.04 0.81 1.93
CA TYR A 100 -0.59 2.15 1.74
C TYR A 100 0.31 2.91 0.77
N SER A 101 -0.19 3.17 -0.43
CA SER A 101 0.47 4.00 -1.43
C SER A 101 -0.20 5.37 -1.46
N GLU A 102 0.58 6.43 -1.35
CA GLU A 102 0.12 7.81 -1.38
C GLU A 102 0.97 8.61 -2.36
N MET A 103 0.34 9.21 -3.39
CA MET A 103 0.99 10.17 -4.25
C MET A 103 0.38 11.55 -4.04
N VAL A 104 1.21 12.54 -3.79
CA VAL A 104 0.84 13.96 -3.73
C VAL A 104 1.45 14.67 -4.93
N SER A 105 0.63 15.34 -5.73
CA SER A 105 1.09 16.19 -6.84
C SER A 105 0.06 17.28 -7.17
N PRO A 106 0.43 18.33 -7.93
CA PRO A 106 -0.56 19.17 -8.61
C PRO A 106 -1.52 18.35 -9.47
N ASN A 107 -2.75 18.84 -9.64
CA ASN A 107 -3.69 18.36 -10.64
C ASN A 107 -3.18 18.71 -12.03
N VAL A 108 -2.52 17.77 -12.70
CA VAL A 108 -1.89 18.03 -14.00
C VAL A 108 -2.89 18.20 -15.14
N ALA A 109 -4.16 17.83 -14.93
CA ALA A 109 -5.25 18.14 -15.87
C ALA A 109 -5.46 19.67 -16.00
N GLU A 110 -5.09 20.44 -14.97
CA GLU A 110 -5.13 21.91 -14.95
C GLU A 110 -3.74 22.56 -15.13
N GLY A 111 -2.72 21.74 -15.43
CA GLY A 111 -1.33 22.17 -15.59
C GLY A 111 -0.48 22.06 -14.32
N ALA A 112 0.81 22.39 -14.43
CA ALA A 112 1.80 22.18 -13.37
C ALA A 112 1.58 22.99 -12.08
N THR A 113 0.69 23.97 -12.11
CA THR A 113 0.32 24.81 -10.95
C THR A 113 -1.14 24.58 -10.51
N GLY A 114 -1.76 23.48 -10.93
CA GLY A 114 -3.09 23.09 -10.48
C GLY A 114 -3.17 22.84 -8.97
N PRO A 115 -4.38 22.73 -8.40
CA PRO A 115 -4.55 22.42 -6.99
C PRO A 115 -3.87 21.09 -6.62
N ALA A 116 -3.38 20.97 -5.39
CA ALA A 116 -2.77 19.73 -4.94
C ALA A 116 -3.82 18.62 -4.80
N LEU A 117 -3.53 17.47 -5.41
CA LEU A 117 -4.27 16.23 -5.27
C LEU A 117 -3.44 15.21 -4.48
N THR A 118 -4.14 14.34 -3.77
CA THR A 118 -3.58 13.14 -3.17
C THR A 118 -4.27 11.91 -3.74
N ARG A 119 -3.54 11.00 -4.38
CA ARG A 119 -4.05 9.67 -4.78
C ARG A 119 -3.60 8.65 -3.77
N GLU A 120 -4.56 7.93 -3.21
CA GLU A 120 -4.33 6.87 -2.24
C GLU A 120 -4.72 5.51 -2.82
N GLY A 121 -3.85 4.53 -2.63
CA GLY A 121 -4.11 3.11 -2.81
C GLY A 121 -3.95 2.38 -1.48
N ARG A 122 -4.94 1.58 -1.10
CA ARG A 122 -4.88 0.68 0.07
C ARG A 122 -5.04 -0.75 -0.42
N LEU A 123 -3.94 -1.48 -0.47
CA LEU A 123 -3.86 -2.84 -0.98
C LEU A 123 -3.79 -3.80 0.20
N TYR A 124 -4.72 -4.74 0.28
CA TYR A 124 -4.82 -5.74 1.34
C TYR A 124 -4.44 -7.09 0.75
N PHE A 125 -3.48 -7.79 1.36
CA PHE A 125 -2.96 -9.06 0.85
C PHE A 125 -3.27 -10.18 1.81
N ALA A 126 -3.55 -11.37 1.28
CA ALA A 126 -3.59 -12.60 2.05
C ALA A 126 -2.14 -13.08 2.37
N PRO A 127 -1.95 -14.00 3.33
CA PRO A 127 -0.63 -14.53 3.67
C PRO A 127 0.10 -15.23 2.50
N ASP A 128 -0.63 -15.78 1.53
CA ASP A 128 -0.07 -16.39 0.32
C ASP A 128 0.26 -15.37 -0.80
N GLY A 129 0.03 -14.08 -0.55
CA GLY A 129 0.36 -12.98 -1.44
C GLY A 129 -0.74 -12.57 -2.42
N HIS A 130 -1.92 -13.23 -2.46
CA HIS A 130 -2.99 -12.75 -3.33
C HIS A 130 -3.66 -11.48 -2.77
N LEU A 131 -4.07 -10.58 -3.67
CA LEU A 131 -4.73 -9.32 -3.30
C LEU A 131 -6.20 -9.60 -2.90
N LEU A 132 -6.53 -9.34 -1.64
CA LEU A 132 -7.87 -9.51 -1.06
C LEU A 132 -8.79 -8.32 -1.34
N ARG A 133 -8.21 -7.11 -1.35
CA ARG A 133 -8.98 -5.88 -1.49
C ARG A 133 -8.08 -4.76 -1.97
N LEU A 134 -8.66 -3.88 -2.79
CA LEU A 134 -8.04 -2.64 -3.23
C LEU A 134 -9.04 -1.51 -3.04
N LEU A 135 -8.66 -0.51 -2.24
CA LEU A 135 -9.38 0.75 -2.15
C LEU A 135 -8.56 1.83 -2.83
N LYS A 136 -9.22 2.63 -3.66
CA LYS A 136 -8.62 3.71 -4.42
C LYS A 136 -9.41 4.99 -4.17
N ARG A 137 -8.71 6.11 -4.02
CA ARG A 137 -9.35 7.43 -4.03
C ARG A 137 -8.35 8.50 -4.42
N ILE A 138 -8.88 9.58 -5.00
CA ILE A 138 -8.21 10.86 -5.16
C ILE A 138 -8.93 11.86 -4.26
N THR A 139 -8.14 12.62 -3.50
CA THR A 139 -8.65 13.70 -2.67
C THR A 139 -8.07 15.05 -3.10
N GLU A 140 -8.87 16.09 -2.94
CA GLU A 140 -8.48 17.49 -3.06
C GLU A 140 -8.89 18.19 -1.77
N ALA A 141 -7.95 18.86 -1.10
CA ALA A 141 -8.19 19.49 0.21
C ALA A 141 -8.87 18.53 1.24
N GLY A 142 -8.47 17.26 1.21
CA GLY A 142 -8.98 16.21 2.12
C GLY A 142 -10.37 15.67 1.78
N LYS A 143 -10.99 16.11 0.68
CA LYS A 143 -12.28 15.59 0.20
C LYS A 143 -12.07 14.67 -0.99
N GLU A 144 -12.73 13.53 -0.99
CA GLU A 144 -12.73 12.63 -2.14
C GLU A 144 -13.41 13.30 -3.35
N VAL A 145 -12.71 13.33 -4.47
CA VAL A 145 -13.16 13.95 -5.73
C VAL A 145 -13.23 12.97 -6.89
N ALA A 146 -12.50 11.86 -6.82
CA ALA A 146 -12.55 10.76 -7.78
C ALA A 146 -12.08 9.46 -7.15
N ALA A 147 -12.43 8.31 -7.74
CA ALA A 147 -11.89 7.02 -7.32
C ALA A 147 -10.45 6.81 -7.81
N ILE A 148 -10.15 7.26 -9.03
CA ILE A 148 -8.84 7.15 -9.69
C ILE A 148 -8.70 8.25 -10.75
N ASP A 149 -7.52 8.35 -11.36
CA ASP A 149 -7.20 9.34 -12.40
C ASP A 149 -8.25 9.36 -13.51
N ASN A 150 -8.66 10.57 -13.91
CA ASN A 150 -9.61 10.80 -15.00
C ASN A 150 -9.32 12.14 -15.70
N ALA A 151 -10.20 12.55 -16.60
CA ALA A 151 -10.02 13.76 -17.40
C ALA A 151 -10.00 15.07 -16.57
N GLN A 152 -10.60 15.09 -15.38
CA GLN A 152 -10.61 16.26 -14.48
C GLN A 152 -9.56 16.19 -13.38
N TYR A 153 -9.23 14.99 -12.91
CA TYR A 153 -8.34 14.76 -11.78
C TYR A 153 -7.22 13.81 -12.18
N GLN A 154 -6.03 14.35 -12.40
CA GLN A 154 -4.89 13.56 -12.86
C GLN A 154 -3.65 13.92 -12.05
N LEU A 155 -2.90 12.90 -11.60
CA LEU A 155 -1.65 13.11 -10.91
C LEU A 155 -0.45 13.02 -11.86
N ALA A 156 0.69 13.50 -11.42
CA ALA A 156 1.89 13.65 -12.25
C ALA A 156 2.47 12.32 -12.77
N ARG A 157 2.16 11.18 -12.15
CA ARG A 157 2.58 9.84 -12.56
C ARG A 157 1.47 8.81 -12.33
N GLY A 158 1.55 7.67 -13.02
CA GLY A 158 0.66 6.51 -12.78
C GLY A 158 1.03 5.74 -11.50
N CYS A 159 0.40 4.59 -11.28
CA CYS A 159 0.58 3.78 -10.07
C CYS A 159 1.78 2.82 -10.10
N GLY A 160 2.47 2.71 -11.25
CA GLY A 160 3.53 1.71 -11.47
C GLY A 160 4.87 1.93 -10.79
N LEU A 161 4.98 2.82 -9.79
CA LEU A 161 6.17 2.89 -8.93
C LEU A 161 6.08 1.95 -7.72
N THR A 162 4.86 1.59 -7.32
CA THR A 162 4.63 0.62 -6.26
C THR A 162 5.20 -0.73 -6.67
N ALA A 163 6.01 -1.34 -5.81
CA ALA A 163 6.51 -2.68 -6.04
C ALA A 163 6.34 -3.49 -4.75
N PRO A 164 5.40 -4.45 -4.72
CA PRO A 164 5.22 -5.30 -3.56
C PRO A 164 6.44 -6.21 -3.38
N HIS A 165 7.16 -6.05 -2.27
CA HIS A 165 7.99 -7.13 -1.74
C HIS A 165 7.02 -8.12 -1.07
N ALA A 166 6.93 -9.35 -1.59
CA ALA A 166 5.95 -10.31 -1.09
C ALA A 166 6.26 -10.74 0.36
N THR A 167 7.55 -10.71 0.71
CA THR A 167 8.05 -11.11 2.03
C THR A 167 9.10 -10.16 2.58
N VAL A 168 9.34 -10.21 3.89
CA VAL A 168 10.49 -9.56 4.54
C VAL A 168 11.82 -10.01 3.93
N ASP A 169 11.95 -11.27 3.52
CA ASP A 169 13.17 -11.77 2.90
C ASP A 169 13.42 -11.17 1.51
N ASP A 170 12.36 -10.79 0.78
CA ASP A 170 12.49 -10.01 -0.45
C ASP A 170 13.03 -8.60 -0.17
N VAL A 171 12.57 -7.96 0.92
CA VAL A 171 13.09 -6.65 1.37
C VAL A 171 14.58 -6.75 1.72
N ARG A 172 14.96 -7.79 2.47
CA ARG A 172 16.36 -8.06 2.82
C ARG A 172 17.21 -8.36 1.57
N SER A 173 16.67 -9.11 0.61
CA SER A 173 17.34 -9.37 -0.66
C SER A 173 17.57 -8.08 -1.46
N HIS A 174 16.60 -7.16 -1.44
CA HIS A 174 16.75 -5.83 -2.05
C HIS A 174 17.83 -5.00 -1.34
N LEU A 175 17.85 -4.98 -0.01
CA LEU A 175 18.91 -4.33 0.78
C LEU A 175 20.29 -4.88 0.43
N ILE A 176 20.45 -6.21 0.37
CA ILE A 176 21.72 -6.86 0.02
C ILE A 176 22.13 -6.56 -1.42
N ALA A 177 21.19 -6.48 -2.37
CA ALA A 177 21.49 -6.13 -3.75
C ALA A 177 22.03 -4.69 -3.89
N GLU A 178 21.47 -3.74 -3.14
CA GLU A 178 21.84 -2.32 -3.22
C GLU A 178 23.04 -1.95 -2.35
N LEU A 179 23.06 -2.39 -1.09
CA LEU A 179 24.06 -2.01 -0.08
C LEU A 179 25.21 -3.02 0.03
N GLY A 180 24.97 -4.27 -0.34
CA GLY A 180 25.86 -5.40 -0.05
C GLY A 180 25.59 -6.02 1.32
N ASP A 181 26.05 -7.26 1.52
CA ASP A 181 26.06 -7.93 2.82
C ASP A 181 27.28 -7.53 3.68
N ILE A 182 27.44 -8.18 4.84
CA ILE A 182 28.56 -7.93 5.77
C ILE A 182 29.94 -8.25 5.15
N GLU A 183 29.99 -9.09 4.12
CA GLU A 183 31.21 -9.44 3.39
C GLU A 183 31.44 -8.52 2.17
N GLY A 184 30.52 -7.58 1.91
CA GLY A 184 30.53 -6.69 0.76
C GLY A 184 30.02 -7.35 -0.53
N THR A 185 29.45 -8.55 -0.44
CA THR A 185 28.88 -9.24 -1.60
C THR A 185 27.52 -8.64 -1.93
N ARG A 186 27.31 -8.30 -3.20
CA ARG A 186 26.00 -7.83 -3.68
C ARG A 186 25.19 -8.99 -4.22
N GLY A 187 23.95 -9.09 -3.74
CA GLY A 187 22.96 -10.01 -4.27
C GLY A 187 22.41 -9.56 -5.62
N LYS A 188 21.38 -10.25 -6.09
CA LYS A 188 20.54 -9.80 -7.20
C LYS A 188 19.11 -9.71 -6.70
N TYR A 189 18.48 -8.58 -6.96
CA TYR A 189 17.07 -8.38 -6.75
C TYR A 189 16.50 -7.71 -7.99
N VAL A 190 15.33 -8.18 -8.43
CA VAL A 190 14.61 -7.57 -9.55
C VAL A 190 13.29 -7.10 -8.97
N GLN A 191 13.11 -5.78 -8.97
CA GLN A 191 11.87 -5.16 -8.56
C GLN A 191 10.81 -5.42 -9.63
N GLU A 192 9.63 -5.86 -9.20
CA GLU A 192 8.47 -6.07 -10.07
C GLU A 192 7.43 -4.98 -9.77
N PRO A 193 7.33 -3.93 -10.59
CA PRO A 193 6.37 -2.87 -10.36
C PRO A 193 4.94 -3.35 -10.59
N LEU A 194 4.02 -2.84 -9.75
CA LEU A 194 2.60 -3.11 -9.78
C LEU A 194 1.84 -1.84 -10.17
N ASP A 195 1.28 -1.81 -11.38
CA ASP A 195 0.36 -0.75 -11.78
C ASP A 195 -1.05 -1.01 -11.24
N TRP A 196 -1.26 -0.69 -9.97
CA TRP A 196 -2.52 -0.97 -9.27
C TRP A 196 -3.69 -0.05 -9.66
N CYS A 197 -3.44 1.03 -10.40
CA CYS A 197 -4.49 1.95 -10.87
C CYS A 197 -5.58 1.20 -11.66
N GLY A 198 -5.18 0.25 -12.52
CA GLY A 198 -6.07 -0.50 -13.41
C GLY A 198 -6.58 -1.84 -12.86
N MET A 199 -6.18 -2.24 -11.66
CA MET A 199 -6.58 -3.53 -11.09
C MET A 199 -7.99 -3.49 -10.54
N GLU A 200 -8.78 -4.53 -10.77
CA GLU A 200 -10.04 -4.78 -10.07
C GLU A 200 -9.87 -6.06 -9.24
N VAL A 201 -10.46 -6.08 -8.05
CA VAL A 201 -10.47 -7.28 -7.19
C VAL A 201 -11.83 -7.95 -7.37
N GLU A 202 -11.83 -9.20 -7.83
CA GLU A 202 -13.04 -10.00 -8.05
C GLU A 202 -13.74 -10.41 -6.75
#